data_AF-A0A350ZX92-F1
#
_entry.id   AF-A0A350ZX92-F1
#
_cell.length_a   1.000
_cell.length_b   1.000
_cell.length_c   1.000
_cell.angle_alpha   90.00
_cell.angle_beta   90.00
_cell.angle_gamma   90.00
#
_symmetry.space_group_name_H-M   'P 1'
#
loop_
_entity.id
_entity.type
_entity.pdbx_description
1 polymer ?
#
loop_
_entity_poly.entity_id
_entity_poly.type
_entity_poly.pdbx_seq_one_letter_code
_entity_poly.pdbx_strand_id
1 'polypeptide(L)'
;ADACRQGGYSWISEFDALSGARLPYNVFDYNGDGLFNDADDKTAGDVRDRVTSKKLADEGLMKSPTVISAGEVEYKVGSGTSGGIVVIKEKGMSGNPRTSWRQLIPR
;
A
#
# COMPACT_ATOMS: atom_id res chain seq x y z
N ALA A 1 8.60 14.23 25.77
CA ALA A 1 8.78 13.70 24.41
C ALA A 1 9.92 12.71 24.45
N ASP A 2 9.76 11.51 23.89
CA ASP A 2 10.81 10.49 23.85
C ASP A 2 11.72 10.76 22.66
N ALA A 3 12.98 11.09 22.90
CA ALA A 3 13.95 11.45 21.86
C ALA A 3 14.25 10.29 20.90
N CYS A 4 13.98 9.05 21.30
CA CYS A 4 14.20 7.85 20.49
C CYS A 4 12.96 7.42 19.71
N ARG A 5 11.84 8.16 19.80
CA ARG A 5 10.65 7.83 19.00
C ARG A 5 10.89 8.10 17.53
N GLN A 6 10.36 7.20 16.71
CA GLN A 6 10.47 7.14 15.24
C GLN A 6 9.95 8.35 14.43
N GLY A 7 9.54 9.44 15.08
CA GLY A 7 9.23 10.73 14.44
C GLY A 7 7.92 10.82 13.65
N GLY A 8 7.18 9.71 13.48
CA GLY A 8 5.90 9.70 12.77
C GLY A 8 5.44 8.29 12.40
N TYR A 9 4.48 8.20 11.48
CA TYR A 9 4.02 6.94 10.90
C TYR A 9 3.82 7.11 9.40
N SER A 10 4.11 6.07 8.65
CA SER A 10 3.84 6.02 7.22
C SER A 10 2.54 5.29 6.90
N TRP A 11 1.97 5.69 5.78
CA TRP A 11 0.83 5.04 5.14
C TRP A 11 1.22 4.68 3.73
N ILE A 12 0.64 3.60 3.23
CA ILE A 12 0.64 3.29 1.81
C ILE A 12 -0.78 3.43 1.29
N SER A 13 -0.91 3.98 0.08
CA SER A 13 -2.19 4.19 -0.57
C SER A 13 -2.10 3.81 -2.04
N GLU A 14 -3.11 3.10 -2.51
CA GLU A 14 -3.23 2.62 -3.89
C GLU A 14 -4.48 3.20 -4.55
N PHE A 15 -4.31 3.77 -5.74
CA PHE A 15 -5.40 4.47 -6.44
C PHE A 15 -5.44 4.05 -7.90
N ASP A 16 -6.58 4.27 -8.53
CA ASP A 16 -6.66 4.19 -9.98
C ASP A 16 -5.70 5.21 -10.61
N ALA A 17 -4.77 4.74 -11.43
CA ALA A 17 -3.68 5.57 -11.93
C ALA A 17 -4.14 6.71 -12.87
N LEU A 18 -5.33 6.57 -13.49
CA LEU A 18 -5.84 7.55 -14.44
C LEU A 18 -6.72 8.61 -13.77
N SER A 19 -7.60 8.18 -12.86
CA SER A 19 -8.60 9.04 -12.23
C SER A 19 -8.23 9.49 -10.83
N GLY A 20 -7.26 8.81 -10.17
CA GLY A 20 -7.00 8.97 -8.75
C GLY A 20 -8.13 8.45 -7.85
N ALA A 21 -9.14 7.79 -8.43
CA ALA A 21 -10.26 7.25 -7.69
C ALA A 21 -9.86 6.04 -6.84
N ARG A 22 -10.75 5.66 -5.92
CA ARG A 22 -10.63 4.42 -5.17
C ARG A 22 -10.64 3.22 -6.13
N LEU A 23 -9.78 2.24 -5.88
CA LEU A 23 -9.75 1.01 -6.66
C LEU A 23 -11.11 0.28 -6.59
N PRO A 24 -11.55 -0.38 -7.68
CA PRO A 24 -12.83 -1.11 -7.70
C PRO A 24 -12.78 -2.48 -7.01
N TYR A 25 -11.66 -2.85 -6.39
CA TYR A 25 -11.42 -4.12 -5.71
C TYR A 25 -10.63 -3.88 -4.40
N ASN A 26 -10.65 -4.87 -3.49
CA ASN A 26 -9.76 -4.86 -2.33
C ASN A 26 -8.33 -5.15 -2.77
N VAL A 27 -7.42 -4.25 -2.43
CA VAL A 27 -5.99 -4.36 -2.77
C VAL A 27 -5.17 -4.92 -1.61
N PHE A 28 -5.62 -4.72 -0.38
CA PHE A 28 -4.97 -5.24 0.81
C PHE A 28 -5.77 -6.38 1.42
N ASP A 29 -5.07 -7.45 1.78
CA ASP A 29 -5.57 -8.52 2.64
C ASP A 29 -5.57 -7.99 4.08
N TYR A 30 -6.77 -7.77 4.59
CA TYR A 30 -7.06 -7.07 5.82
C TYR A 30 -7.61 -7.99 6.90
N ASN A 31 -8.09 -9.18 6.52
CA ASN A 31 -8.55 -10.23 7.42
C ASN A 31 -7.49 -11.35 7.62
N GLY A 32 -6.45 -11.39 6.77
CA GLY A 32 -5.33 -12.33 6.84
C GLY A 32 -5.60 -13.70 6.22
N ASP A 33 -6.64 -13.86 5.39
CA ASP A 33 -7.01 -15.14 4.79
C ASP A 33 -6.27 -15.46 3.48
N GLY A 34 -5.44 -14.52 2.99
CA GLY A 34 -4.66 -14.65 1.77
C GLY A 34 -5.45 -14.37 0.48
N LEU A 35 -6.72 -13.98 0.59
CA LEU A 35 -7.57 -13.54 -0.51
C LEU A 35 -7.70 -12.01 -0.47
N PHE A 36 -8.17 -11.45 -1.58
CA PHE A 36 -8.43 -10.01 -1.72
C PHE A 36 -9.87 -9.83 -2.21
N ASN A 37 -10.82 -9.84 -1.28
CA ASN A 37 -12.26 -9.92 -1.57
C ASN A 37 -13.08 -9.07 -0.58
N ASP A 38 -14.41 -9.11 -0.65
CA ASP A 38 -15.29 -8.26 0.16
C ASP A 38 -15.19 -8.55 1.69
N ALA A 39 -14.57 -9.66 2.10
CA ALA A 39 -14.25 -9.92 3.50
C ALA A 39 -13.13 -9.01 4.04
N ASP A 40 -12.41 -8.31 3.16
CA ASP A 40 -11.38 -7.31 3.51
C ASP A 40 -11.93 -5.91 3.76
N ASP A 41 -13.20 -5.67 3.42
CA ASP A 41 -13.87 -4.40 3.61
C ASP A 41 -13.76 -3.93 5.07
N LYS A 42 -13.63 -2.62 5.26
CA LYS A 42 -13.64 -2.00 6.59
C LYS A 42 -14.89 -1.17 6.79
N THR A 43 -15.31 -1.12 8.04
CA THR A 43 -16.46 -0.34 8.48
C THR A 43 -16.00 0.97 9.12
N ALA A 44 -16.56 2.08 8.64
CA ALA A 44 -16.40 3.41 9.22
C ALA A 44 -17.79 4.03 9.41
N GLY A 45 -18.27 4.06 10.65
CA GLY A 45 -19.67 4.39 10.93
C GLY A 45 -20.61 3.36 10.29
N ASP A 46 -21.60 3.83 9.53
CA ASP A 46 -22.59 2.99 8.85
C ASP A 46 -22.14 2.50 7.46
N VAL A 47 -20.93 2.87 7.04
CA VAL A 47 -20.39 2.52 5.72
C VAL A 47 -19.43 1.34 5.87
N ARG A 48 -19.70 0.25 5.14
CA ARG A 48 -18.76 -0.84 4.91
C ARG A 48 -18.33 -0.81 3.46
N ASP A 49 -17.02 -0.67 3.23
CA ASP A 49 -16.49 -0.57 1.87
C ASP A 49 -15.02 -0.97 1.80
N ARG A 50 -14.54 -1.15 0.57
CA ARG A 50 -13.12 -1.42 0.27
C ARG A 50 -12.24 -0.25 0.68
N VAL A 51 -11.05 -0.54 1.18
CA VAL A 51 -10.08 0.46 1.64
C VAL A 51 -8.82 0.44 0.80
N THR A 52 -8.40 1.62 0.34
CA THR A 52 -7.23 1.80 -0.52
C THR A 52 -5.97 2.23 0.21
N SER A 53 -6.03 2.45 1.52
CA SER A 53 -4.88 2.90 2.31
C SER A 53 -4.65 1.98 3.50
N LYS A 54 -3.40 1.67 3.80
CA LYS A 54 -2.99 0.85 4.93
C LYS A 54 -1.94 1.59 5.75
N LYS A 55 -2.18 1.70 7.06
CA LYS A 55 -1.17 2.20 7.98
C LYS A 55 -0.05 1.18 8.05
N LEU A 56 1.18 1.62 7.82
CA LEU A 56 2.34 0.78 8.08
C LEU A 56 2.52 0.74 9.60
N ALA A 57 2.91 -0.42 10.12
CA ALA A 57 2.94 -0.70 11.57
C ALA A 57 3.89 0.25 12.34
N ASP A 58 4.48 -0.19 13.44
CA ASP A 58 5.36 0.66 14.25
C ASP A 58 6.73 0.92 13.59
N GLU A 59 6.80 0.89 12.26
CA GLU A 59 8.01 1.08 11.49
C GLU A 59 8.38 2.55 11.26
N GLY A 60 7.56 3.46 11.78
CA GLY A 60 7.83 4.89 11.68
C GLY A 60 7.69 5.42 10.26
N LEU A 61 8.65 6.26 9.87
CA LEU A 61 8.69 6.86 8.54
C LEU A 61 9.39 5.91 7.56
N MET A 62 8.73 5.64 6.44
CA MET A 62 9.23 4.76 5.39
C MET A 62 9.56 5.56 4.13
N LYS A 63 10.64 5.18 3.45
CA LYS A 63 10.90 5.60 2.06
C LYS A 63 10.03 4.80 1.08
N SER A 64 10.05 5.17 -0.20
CA SER A 64 9.39 4.39 -1.25
C SER A 64 9.84 2.91 -1.19
N PRO A 65 8.91 1.96 -1.03
CA PRO A 65 9.25 0.54 -0.94
C PRO A 65 9.63 0.00 -2.32
N THR A 66 10.37 -1.11 -2.32
CA THR A 66 10.60 -1.92 -3.52
C THR A 66 9.40 -2.81 -3.78
N VAL A 67 8.97 -2.88 -5.03
CA VAL A 67 7.87 -3.72 -5.48
C VAL A 67 8.40 -5.04 -6.03
N ILE A 68 7.89 -6.17 -5.52
CA ILE A 68 8.24 -7.53 -5.95
C ILE A 68 6.95 -8.25 -6.36
N SER A 69 6.80 -8.51 -7.66
CA SER A 69 5.64 -9.25 -8.19
C SER A 69 5.82 -10.76 -8.02
N ALA A 70 4.74 -11.44 -7.62
CA ALA A 70 4.64 -12.89 -7.47
C ALA A 70 3.35 -13.42 -8.14
N GLY A 71 3.03 -12.89 -9.33
CA GLY A 71 1.82 -13.25 -10.08
C GLY A 71 0.58 -12.51 -9.58
N GLU A 72 -0.39 -13.24 -9.05
CA GLU A 72 -1.64 -12.66 -8.50
C GLU A 72 -1.44 -11.94 -7.16
N VAL A 73 -0.23 -12.01 -6.60
CA VAL A 73 0.18 -11.34 -5.37
C VAL A 73 1.38 -10.47 -5.64
N GLU A 74 1.45 -9.31 -5.00
CA GLU A 74 2.59 -8.41 -5.02
C GLU A 74 3.05 -8.13 -3.58
N TYR A 75 4.36 -7.94 -3.41
CA TYR A 75 4.97 -7.61 -2.13
C TYR A 75 5.70 -6.27 -2.23
N LYS A 76 5.34 -5.33 -1.37
CA LYS A 76 6.09 -4.10 -1.16
C LYS A 76 6.99 -4.25 0.06
N VAL A 77 8.29 -4.16 -0.18
CA VAL A 77 9.32 -4.35 0.84
C VAL A 77 10.06 -3.03 1.04
N GLY A 78 10.08 -2.54 2.27
CA GLY A 78 10.74 -1.30 2.64
C GLY A 78 11.36 -1.37 4.02
N SER A 79 12.04 -0.30 4.40
CA SER A 79 12.59 -0.12 5.74
C SER A 79 12.08 1.18 6.36
N GLY A 80 11.80 1.12 7.65
CA GLY A 80 11.31 2.23 8.45
C GLY A 80 12.39 2.93 9.29
N THR A 81 12.10 4.11 9.84
CA THR A 81 12.98 4.83 10.78
C THR A 81 13.07 4.17 12.16
N SER A 82 12.16 3.24 12.46
CA SER A 82 12.26 2.31 13.60
C SER A 82 13.45 1.32 13.49
N GLY A 83 14.01 1.15 12.28
CA GLY A 83 15.04 0.16 11.99
C GLY A 83 14.53 -1.21 11.53
N GLY A 84 13.21 -1.43 11.44
CA GLY A 84 12.63 -2.70 10.95
C GLY A 84 12.35 -2.74 9.45
N ILE A 85 11.97 -3.93 8.98
CA ILE A 85 11.56 -4.21 7.59
C ILE A 85 10.04 -4.30 7.55
N VAL A 86 9.44 -3.54 6.63
CA VAL A 86 8.02 -3.60 6.32
C VAL A 86 7.83 -4.49 5.10
N VAL A 87 6.95 -5.49 5.19
CA VAL A 87 6.47 -6.26 4.04
C VAL A 87 4.96 -6.12 3.95
N ILE A 88 4.47 -5.57 2.84
CA ILE A 88 3.04 -5.39 2.58
C ILE A 88 2.68 -6.36 1.46
N LYS A 89 1.81 -7.33 1.76
CA LYS A 89 1.18 -8.17 0.77
C LYS A 89 -0.03 -7.43 0.18
N GLU A 90 -0.11 -7.38 -1.14
CA GLU A 90 -1.22 -6.79 -1.86
C GLU A 90 -1.61 -7.61 -3.08
N LYS A 91 -2.80 -7.31 -3.62
CA LYS A 91 -3.30 -7.92 -4.84
C LYS A 91 -2.35 -7.55 -5.98
N GLY A 92 -1.70 -8.56 -6.55
CA GLY A 92 -0.89 -8.39 -7.74
C GLY A 92 -1.77 -8.17 -8.97
N MET A 93 -1.15 -7.65 -10.03
CA MET A 93 -1.79 -7.54 -11.34
C MET A 93 -0.98 -8.37 -12.35
N SER A 94 -1.68 -9.15 -13.17
CA SER A 94 -1.08 -9.81 -14.33
C SER A 94 -0.83 -8.77 -15.43
N GLY A 95 0.36 -8.18 -15.47
CA GLY A 95 0.73 -7.20 -16.50
C GLY A 95 2.07 -6.52 -16.19
N ASN A 96 2.71 -5.93 -17.21
CA ASN A 96 3.97 -5.20 -17.03
C ASN A 96 3.73 -3.88 -16.26
N PRO A 97 4.11 -3.75 -14.98
CA PRO A 97 3.74 -2.61 -14.16
C PRO A 97 4.71 -1.42 -14.30
N ARG A 98 5.77 -1.56 -15.11
CA ARG A 98 6.74 -0.49 -15.33
C ARG A 98 6.34 0.38 -16.51
N THR A 99 5.53 1.39 -16.24
CA THR A 99 5.38 2.55 -17.12
C THR A 99 6.35 3.62 -16.64
N SER A 100 7.46 3.83 -17.36
CA SER A 100 8.36 4.94 -17.05
C SER A 100 7.65 6.26 -17.33
N TRP A 101 7.60 7.15 -16.36
CA TRP A 101 7.15 8.51 -16.60
C TRP A 101 8.25 9.29 -17.34
N ARG A 102 7.90 9.91 -18.48
CA ARG A 102 8.78 10.86 -19.17
C ARG A 102 8.04 12.17 -19.34
N GLN A 103 8.59 13.24 -18.77
CA GLN A 103 8.10 14.59 -19.04
C GLN A 103 8.27 14.90 -20.53
N LEU A 104 7.16 15.08 -21.25
CA LEU A 104 7.21 15.40 -22.69
C LEU A 104 7.41 16.89 -22.96
N ILE A 105 7.10 17.75 -21.98
CA ILE A 105 7.25 19.20 -22.12
C ILE A 105 7.90 19.77 -20.84
N PRO A 106 9.17 20.16 -20.89
CA PRO A 106 9.79 20.99 -19.86
C PRO A 106 9.19 22.40 -19.87
N ARG A 107 9.15 23.06 -18.71
CA ARG A 107 8.96 24.51 -18.64
C ARG A 107 10.19 25.23 -19.19
#